data_AF-A0A499VB15-F1
#
_entry.id   AF-A0A499VB15-F1
#
_cell.length_a   1.000
_cell.length_b   1.000
_cell.length_c   1.000
_cell.angle_alpha   90.00
_cell.angle_beta   90.00
_cell.angle_gamma   90.00
#
_symmetry.space_group_name_H-M   'P 1'
#
loop_
_entity.id
_entity.type
_entity.pdbx_description
1 polymer ?
#
loop_
_entity_poly.entity_id
_entity_poly.type
_entity_poly.pdbx_seq_one_letter_code
_entity_poly.pdbx_strand_id
1 'polypeptide(L)'
;MELGNAYLAALRLPKLLHAQADALADELDESVSLAVGDRDGIRFIHQATRRRAMSLSFRIGDLLPAERTAPGPLFATEWDAAEWQRWRERRAADPEDRGFPAVPARSRPLEDDDRGERSSGRRRGGTLGDDFEERTAAARKQGWALDDQLIEPGLVALAVPVRDPDGRIACVVSVVSHTSRHTAAGLRDALLPRLRTSVDAMERELREAPPAEPAAPADPSGLAAWTGASKQELGREFVESLARGLTVITSFGEGRSALTLTEVARATGLARATARRALITLEHLGYVTAQSGVFRLTPRVLGLGFPALSRTTLPDVAAPHLAALSRRVHESASLAVLAGDEIRYTARFTTSRVMSVNITVGTRLPAYATSLGRVMLADLPEPHLPDPSDLVAPTPRTVTDPEELRAVLDRVRRDGYALVDGELEEGLRSIAVPVRERGGRVVAAVNVALHSSRRTPEECVEEVLPELLATASRIEADLHIAGRFREVPGA
;
A
#
# COMPACT_ATOMS: atom_id res chain seq x y z
N MET A 1 -0.39 3.15 8.26
CA MET A 1 0.15 1.98 7.52
C MET A 1 1.38 1.36 8.17
N GLU A 2 2.17 2.09 8.97
CA GLU A 2 3.37 1.55 9.64
C GLU A 2 3.17 0.23 10.41
N LEU A 3 2.02 0.04 11.06
CA LEU A 3 1.69 -1.18 11.79
C LEU A 3 1.65 -2.39 10.85
N GLY A 4 0.95 -2.27 9.71
CA GLY A 4 0.92 -3.30 8.68
C GLY A 4 2.28 -3.50 8.00
N ASN A 5 3.03 -2.42 7.79
CA ASN A 5 4.41 -2.50 7.26
C ASN A 5 5.33 -3.29 8.19
N ALA A 6 5.16 -3.19 9.52
CA ALA A 6 5.94 -3.98 10.48
C ALA A 6 5.71 -5.49 10.25
N TYR A 7 4.46 -5.90 10.05
CA TYR A 7 4.12 -7.29 9.69
C TYR A 7 4.70 -7.70 8.33
N LEU A 8 4.46 -6.92 7.27
CA LEU A 8 4.94 -7.24 5.92
C LEU A 8 6.48 -7.31 5.84
N ALA A 9 7.17 -6.44 6.58
CA ALA A 9 8.64 -6.45 6.68
C ALA A 9 9.14 -7.67 7.45
N ALA A 10 8.50 -8.01 8.57
CA ALA A 10 8.82 -9.21 9.34
C ALA A 10 8.57 -10.50 8.55
N LEU A 11 7.54 -10.50 7.68
CA LEU A 11 7.18 -11.64 6.85
C LEU A 11 8.19 -11.90 5.73
N ARG A 12 8.85 -10.85 5.20
CA ARG A 12 9.79 -10.85 4.05
C ARG A 12 9.22 -11.32 2.72
N LEU A 13 8.18 -12.17 2.69
CA LEU A 13 7.56 -12.67 1.46
C LEU A 13 7.18 -11.55 0.47
N PRO A 14 6.60 -10.41 0.89
CA PRO A 14 6.32 -9.32 -0.04
C PRO A 14 7.56 -8.74 -0.69
N LYS A 15 8.71 -8.70 0.00
CA LYS A 15 9.98 -8.20 -0.56
C LYS A 15 10.66 -9.22 -1.47
N LEU A 16 10.55 -10.50 -1.16
CA LEU A 16 11.23 -11.57 -1.89
C LEU A 16 10.47 -12.01 -3.14
N LEU A 17 9.13 -11.97 -3.12
CA LEU A 17 8.30 -12.63 -4.12
C LEU A 17 7.47 -11.69 -5.01
N HIS A 18 7.43 -10.38 -4.71
CA HIS A 18 6.59 -9.46 -5.48
C HIS A 18 7.00 -9.40 -6.96
N ALA A 19 8.30 -9.32 -7.26
CA ALA A 19 8.79 -9.18 -8.63
C ALA A 19 8.38 -10.38 -9.51
N GLN A 20 8.42 -11.59 -8.97
CA GLN A 20 7.98 -12.80 -9.68
C GLN A 20 6.46 -12.83 -9.85
N ALA A 21 5.69 -12.33 -8.88
CA ALA A 21 4.24 -12.23 -8.98
C ALA A 21 3.79 -11.18 -10.00
N ASP A 22 4.44 -10.01 -10.01
CA ASP A 22 4.21 -8.93 -10.98
C ASP A 22 4.55 -9.40 -12.40
N ALA A 23 5.72 -10.01 -12.59
CA ALA A 23 6.15 -10.55 -13.89
C ALA A 23 5.20 -11.64 -14.41
N LEU A 24 4.69 -12.50 -13.52
CA LEU A 24 3.69 -13.50 -13.90
C LEU A 24 2.36 -12.86 -14.30
N ALA A 25 1.93 -11.80 -13.62
CA ALA A 25 0.73 -11.07 -13.98
C ALA A 25 0.85 -10.42 -15.37
N ASP A 26 2.01 -9.81 -15.65
CA ASP A 26 2.31 -9.21 -16.96
C ASP A 26 2.38 -10.25 -18.08
N GLU A 27 3.06 -11.38 -17.84
CA GLU A 27 3.17 -12.46 -18.82
C GLU A 27 1.81 -13.05 -19.19
N LEU A 28 0.96 -13.31 -18.19
CA LEU A 28 -0.33 -13.95 -18.39
C LEU A 28 -1.44 -12.97 -18.79
N ASP A 29 -1.21 -11.66 -18.60
CA ASP A 29 -2.24 -10.62 -18.64
C ASP A 29 -3.49 -11.00 -17.82
N GLU A 30 -3.24 -11.57 -16.63
CA GLU A 30 -4.22 -12.00 -15.63
C GLU A 30 -3.77 -11.54 -14.25
N SER A 31 -4.71 -11.32 -13.32
CA SER A 31 -4.27 -10.89 -11.99
C SER A 31 -3.61 -12.02 -11.21
N VAL A 32 -2.51 -11.69 -10.55
CA VAL A 32 -1.78 -12.57 -9.64
C VAL A 32 -1.84 -11.99 -8.23
N SER A 33 -1.96 -12.86 -7.24
CA SER A 33 -1.98 -12.45 -5.83
C SER A 33 -1.24 -13.45 -4.95
N LEU A 34 -0.70 -12.94 -3.83
CA LEU A 34 -0.12 -13.74 -2.76
C LEU A 34 -0.98 -13.58 -1.51
N ALA A 35 -1.38 -14.69 -0.89
CA ALA A 35 -2.15 -14.71 0.34
C ALA A 35 -1.45 -15.52 1.44
N VAL A 36 -1.76 -15.21 2.69
CA VAL A 36 -1.41 -16.00 3.88
C VAL A 36 -2.68 -16.44 4.62
N GLY A 37 -2.58 -17.52 5.40
CA GLY A 37 -3.65 -17.92 6.31
C GLY A 37 -3.78 -16.92 7.46
N ASP A 38 -5.00 -16.52 7.78
CA ASP A 38 -5.33 -15.68 8.94
C ASP A 38 -6.52 -16.30 9.68
N ARG A 39 -6.20 -17.25 10.57
CA ARG A 39 -7.17 -18.08 11.29
C ARG A 39 -8.10 -18.81 10.31
N ASP A 40 -9.39 -18.52 10.36
CA ASP A 40 -10.47 -19.11 9.56
C ASP A 40 -10.69 -18.39 8.20
N GLY A 41 -9.78 -17.48 7.86
CA GLY A 41 -9.77 -16.74 6.60
C GLY A 41 -8.39 -16.73 5.93
N ILE A 42 -8.32 -16.03 4.80
CA ILE A 42 -7.07 -15.72 4.11
C ILE A 42 -6.90 -14.21 4.00
N ARG A 43 -5.65 -13.74 4.00
CA ARG A 43 -5.35 -12.32 3.85
C ARG A 43 -4.30 -12.10 2.77
N PHE A 44 -4.55 -11.14 1.88
CA PHE A 44 -3.59 -10.81 0.83
C PHE A 44 -2.39 -10.03 1.35
N ILE A 45 -1.20 -10.39 0.89
CA ILE A 45 0.07 -9.71 1.18
C ILE A 45 0.69 -9.05 -0.06
N HIS A 46 0.20 -9.40 -1.25
CA HIS A 46 0.56 -8.78 -2.54
C HIS A 46 -0.58 -8.98 -3.55
N GLN A 47 -0.76 -8.01 -4.45
CA GLN A 47 -1.79 -7.99 -5.50
C GLN A 47 -1.24 -7.29 -6.75
N ALA A 48 -1.18 -8.01 -7.87
CA ALA A 48 -0.85 -7.51 -9.19
C ALA A 48 -2.08 -7.67 -10.08
N THR A 49 -2.88 -6.62 -10.27
CA THR A 49 -4.16 -6.70 -10.99
C THR A 49 -4.00 -6.44 -12.48
N ARG A 50 -4.60 -7.30 -13.31
CA ARG A 50 -4.71 -7.13 -14.78
C ARG A 50 -6.14 -7.43 -15.23
N ARG A 51 -6.65 -6.72 -16.24
CA ARG A 51 -7.98 -6.94 -16.87
C ARG A 51 -9.13 -7.18 -15.88
N ARG A 52 -9.30 -6.29 -14.89
CA ARG A 52 -10.27 -6.44 -13.77
C ARG A 52 -11.55 -5.61 -13.87
N ALA A 53 -11.90 -5.07 -15.03
CA ALA A 53 -13.08 -4.22 -15.17
C ALA A 53 -14.43 -4.94 -14.85
N MET A 54 -14.48 -6.26 -14.92
CA MET A 54 -15.71 -7.07 -14.79
C MET A 54 -15.85 -7.83 -13.45
N SER A 55 -14.92 -7.68 -12.50
CA SER A 55 -14.97 -8.45 -11.24
C SER A 55 -14.39 -7.66 -10.07
N LEU A 56 -14.79 -8.04 -8.85
CA LEU A 56 -14.21 -7.56 -7.61
C LEU A 56 -12.69 -7.74 -7.61
N SER A 57 -12.00 -6.68 -7.19
CA SER A 57 -10.57 -6.68 -6.93
C SER A 57 -10.32 -6.49 -5.44
N PHE A 58 -9.47 -7.33 -4.87
CA PHE A 58 -9.05 -7.23 -3.48
C PHE A 58 -7.72 -6.49 -3.35
N ARG A 59 -7.40 -6.13 -2.11
CA ARG A 59 -6.23 -5.31 -1.77
C ARG A 59 -5.34 -6.06 -0.80
N ILE A 60 -4.09 -5.59 -0.69
CA ILE A 60 -3.22 -6.01 0.42
C ILE A 60 -3.95 -5.72 1.74
N GLY A 61 -4.02 -6.75 2.57
CA GLY A 61 -4.69 -6.76 3.86
C GLY A 61 -6.18 -7.10 3.82
N ASP A 62 -6.85 -7.21 2.68
CA ASP A 62 -8.25 -7.67 2.66
C ASP A 62 -8.35 -9.11 3.18
N LEU A 63 -9.34 -9.36 4.04
CA LEU A 63 -9.62 -10.66 4.65
C LEU A 63 -10.82 -11.30 3.94
N LEU A 64 -10.67 -12.58 3.57
CA LEU A 64 -11.72 -13.37 2.94
C LEU A 64 -11.96 -14.65 3.74
N PRO A 65 -13.19 -15.18 3.76
CA PRO A 65 -13.48 -16.46 4.42
C PRO A 65 -12.82 -17.59 3.63
N ALA A 66 -12.07 -18.45 4.32
CA ALA A 66 -11.21 -19.44 3.68
C ALA A 66 -12.00 -20.33 2.70
N GLU A 67 -13.21 -20.77 3.09
CA GLU A 67 -14.03 -21.67 2.29
C GLU A 67 -14.53 -21.09 0.96
N ARG A 68 -14.51 -19.76 0.79
CA ARG A 68 -14.93 -19.11 -0.46
C ARG A 68 -13.78 -18.74 -1.37
N THR A 69 -12.61 -19.34 -1.17
CA THR A 69 -11.41 -19.00 -1.94
C THR A 69 -10.65 -20.25 -2.38
N ALA A 70 -9.84 -20.13 -3.43
CA ALA A 70 -8.90 -21.19 -3.83
C ALA A 70 -7.77 -21.42 -2.79
N PRO A 71 -7.19 -20.38 -2.14
CA PRO A 71 -6.15 -20.61 -1.13
C PRO A 71 -6.64 -21.25 0.17
N GLY A 72 -7.89 -21.04 0.56
CA GLY A 72 -8.40 -21.52 1.84
C GLY A 72 -8.23 -23.04 2.05
N PRO A 73 -8.66 -23.90 1.11
CA PRO A 73 -8.45 -25.34 1.22
C PRO A 73 -6.97 -25.74 1.33
N LEU A 74 -6.05 -24.97 0.72
CA LEU A 74 -4.61 -25.24 0.82
C LEU A 74 -4.10 -24.96 2.23
N PHE A 75 -4.45 -23.81 2.83
CA PHE A 75 -4.09 -23.53 4.23
C PHE A 75 -4.73 -24.51 5.21
N ALA A 76 -5.98 -24.90 4.97
CA ALA A 76 -6.69 -25.87 5.79
C ALA A 76 -6.08 -27.28 5.76
N THR A 77 -5.18 -27.59 4.82
CA THR A 77 -4.42 -28.85 4.84
C THR A 77 -3.45 -28.93 6.02
N GLU A 78 -3.04 -27.79 6.58
CA GLU A 78 -2.13 -27.70 7.72
C GLU A 78 -2.85 -27.35 9.03
N TRP A 79 -4.19 -27.27 9.01
CA TRP A 79 -4.98 -26.95 10.20
C TRP A 79 -5.00 -28.05 11.25
N ASP A 80 -4.83 -27.66 12.51
CA ASP A 80 -5.06 -28.51 13.67
C ASP A 80 -6.55 -28.56 14.09
N ALA A 81 -6.87 -29.39 15.08
CA ALA A 81 -8.23 -29.55 15.57
C ALA A 81 -8.84 -28.24 16.12
N ALA A 82 -8.02 -27.36 16.70
CA ALA A 82 -8.47 -26.09 17.24
C ALA A 82 -8.74 -25.07 16.12
N GLU A 83 -7.98 -25.10 15.03
CA GLU A 83 -8.23 -24.30 13.81
C GLU A 83 -9.53 -24.70 13.13
N TRP A 84 -9.76 -26.00 12.94
CA TRP A 84 -11.05 -26.50 12.44
C TRP A 84 -12.23 -26.11 13.35
N GLN A 85 -12.03 -26.18 14.66
CA GLN A 85 -13.06 -25.77 15.61
C GLN A 85 -13.37 -24.26 15.53
N ARG A 86 -12.35 -23.40 15.42
CA ARG A 86 -12.53 -21.96 15.22
C ARG A 86 -13.31 -21.64 13.94
N TRP A 87 -13.00 -22.33 12.85
CA TRP A 87 -13.74 -22.18 11.60
C TRP A 87 -15.21 -22.57 11.75
N ARG A 88 -15.51 -23.71 12.40
CA ARG A 88 -16.90 -24.14 12.68
C ARG A 88 -17.65 -23.13 13.54
N GLU A 89 -17.02 -22.63 14.60
CA GLU A 89 -17.60 -21.60 15.47
C GLU A 89 -17.89 -20.30 14.72
N ARG A 90 -16.97 -19.83 13.87
CA ARG A 90 -17.23 -18.67 13.03
C ARG A 90 -18.39 -18.90 12.08
N ARG A 91 -18.45 -20.06 11.40
CA ARG A 91 -19.55 -20.40 10.47
C ARG A 91 -20.91 -20.40 11.17
N ALA A 92 -20.96 -20.84 12.43
CA ALA A 92 -22.18 -20.82 13.23
C ALA A 92 -22.56 -19.39 13.67
N ALA A 93 -21.58 -18.57 14.06
CA ALA A 93 -21.80 -17.21 14.56
C ALA A 93 -22.07 -16.18 13.43
N ASP A 94 -21.49 -16.39 12.25
CA ASP A 94 -21.60 -15.50 11.08
C ASP A 94 -21.93 -16.31 9.81
N PRO A 95 -23.17 -16.83 9.70
CA PRO A 95 -23.56 -17.70 8.58
C PRO A 95 -23.62 -16.99 7.22
N GLU A 96 -23.75 -15.65 7.23
CA GLU A 96 -23.86 -14.80 6.04
C GLU A 96 -22.52 -14.16 5.62
N ASP A 97 -21.42 -14.48 6.32
CA ASP A 97 -20.08 -13.93 6.11
C ASP A 97 -20.00 -12.39 6.26
N ARG A 98 -20.84 -11.77 7.10
CA ARG A 98 -20.87 -10.31 7.31
C ARG A 98 -19.62 -9.77 8.00
N GLY A 99 -18.87 -10.63 8.70
CA GLY A 99 -17.55 -10.36 9.26
C GLY A 99 -16.46 -10.17 8.20
N PHE A 100 -16.75 -10.47 6.93
CA PHE A 100 -15.84 -10.31 5.79
C PHE A 100 -16.37 -9.26 4.81
N PRO A 101 -16.30 -7.96 5.14
CA PRO A 101 -16.92 -6.90 4.33
C PRO A 101 -16.30 -6.73 2.93
N ALA A 102 -15.17 -7.40 2.64
CA ALA A 102 -14.54 -7.38 1.33
C ALA A 102 -15.27 -8.25 0.30
N VAL A 103 -16.12 -9.19 0.73
CA VAL A 103 -16.85 -10.10 -0.16
C VAL A 103 -18.36 -9.88 -0.04
N PRO A 104 -19.15 -10.17 -1.09
CA PRO A 104 -20.60 -10.13 -0.98
C PRO A 104 -21.09 -11.06 0.12
N ALA A 105 -22.05 -10.59 0.92
CA ALA A 105 -22.71 -11.44 1.92
C ALA A 105 -23.30 -12.68 1.23
N ARG A 106 -23.19 -13.83 1.90
CA ARG A 106 -23.70 -15.08 1.37
C ARG A 106 -25.23 -14.99 1.27
N SER A 107 -25.78 -15.22 0.08
CA SER A 107 -27.23 -15.30 -0.10
C SER A 107 -27.79 -16.45 0.72
N ARG A 108 -28.86 -16.22 1.48
CA ARG A 108 -29.65 -17.32 2.04
C ARG A 108 -30.20 -18.16 0.88
N PRO A 109 -30.30 -19.49 1.01
CA PRO A 109 -31.15 -20.25 0.12
C PRO A 109 -32.52 -19.56 0.11
N LEU A 110 -33.04 -19.23 -1.07
CA LEU A 110 -34.45 -18.93 -1.20
C LEU A 110 -35.19 -20.15 -0.63
N GLU A 111 -35.98 -19.96 0.42
CA GLU A 111 -36.93 -20.98 0.85
C GLU A 111 -37.77 -21.33 -0.39
N ASP A 112 -37.82 -22.62 -0.75
CA ASP A 112 -38.59 -23.13 -1.88
C ASP A 112 -40.01 -22.53 -1.81
N ASP A 113 -40.35 -21.70 -2.79
CA ASP A 113 -41.74 -21.38 -3.10
C ASP A 113 -42.37 -22.70 -3.55
N ASP A 114 -43.31 -23.19 -2.76
CA ASP A 114 -44.01 -24.47 -2.86
C ASP A 114 -44.87 -24.54 -4.14
N ARG A 115 -44.21 -24.60 -5.30
CA ARG A 115 -44.83 -24.89 -6.59
C ARG A 115 -44.03 -25.99 -7.26
N GLY A 116 -44.48 -27.21 -6.98
CA GLY A 116 -43.88 -28.42 -7.49
C GLY A 116 -43.81 -28.45 -9.01
N GLU A 117 -42.65 -28.86 -9.52
CA GLU A 117 -42.56 -29.68 -10.72
C GLU A 117 -41.29 -30.54 -10.64
N ARG A 118 -41.50 -31.85 -10.65
CA ARG A 118 -40.45 -32.87 -10.62
C ARG A 118 -39.78 -32.91 -11.99
N SER A 119 -38.51 -32.53 -12.10
CA SER A 119 -37.65 -33.04 -13.17
C SER A 119 -36.18 -33.23 -12.72
N SER A 120 -35.75 -34.49 -12.89
CA SER A 120 -34.38 -35.00 -13.07
C SER A 120 -33.17 -34.33 -12.38
N GLY A 121 -32.67 -35.00 -11.34
CA GLY A 121 -31.34 -35.61 -11.42
C GLY A 121 -30.09 -34.75 -11.22
N ARG A 122 -30.02 -33.94 -10.17
CA ARG A 122 -28.73 -33.57 -9.52
C ARG A 122 -28.94 -33.51 -8.02
N ARG A 123 -28.28 -34.38 -7.26
CA ARG A 123 -28.17 -34.25 -5.80
C ARG A 123 -27.39 -32.97 -5.47
N ARG A 124 -28.07 -31.84 -5.34
CA ARG A 124 -27.57 -30.65 -4.62
C ARG A 124 -28.08 -30.77 -3.18
N GLY A 125 -27.35 -31.53 -2.37
CA GLY A 125 -27.75 -31.83 -1.00
C GLY A 125 -26.57 -32.11 -0.07
N GLY A 126 -25.44 -31.42 -0.29
CA GLY A 126 -24.36 -31.30 0.70
C GLY A 126 -24.43 -29.88 1.28
N THR A 127 -24.28 -29.73 2.59
CA THR A 127 -24.12 -28.39 3.15
C THR A 127 -22.79 -27.81 2.64
N LEU A 128 -22.70 -26.50 2.39
CA LEU A 128 -21.46 -25.87 1.94
C LEU A 128 -20.27 -26.04 2.93
N GLY A 129 -20.51 -26.53 4.14
CA GLY A 129 -19.45 -26.97 5.06
C GLY A 129 -18.82 -28.30 4.65
N ASP A 130 -19.63 -29.25 4.16
CA ASP A 130 -19.16 -30.55 3.65
C ASP A 130 -18.27 -30.34 2.41
N ASP A 131 -18.60 -29.35 1.58
CA ASP A 131 -17.79 -28.95 0.40
C ASP A 131 -16.37 -28.48 0.78
N PHE A 132 -16.19 -27.79 1.91
CA PHE A 132 -14.88 -27.24 2.28
C PHE A 132 -13.90 -28.32 2.78
N GLU A 133 -14.37 -29.25 3.61
CA GLU A 133 -13.56 -30.38 4.07
C GLU A 133 -13.15 -31.29 2.90
N GLU A 134 -14.07 -31.56 1.96
CA GLU A 134 -13.80 -32.31 0.74
C GLU A 134 -12.78 -31.61 -0.16
N ARG A 135 -12.94 -30.30 -0.41
CA ARG A 135 -11.98 -29.50 -1.17
C ARG A 135 -10.61 -29.45 -0.51
N THR A 136 -10.56 -29.44 0.82
CA THR A 136 -9.29 -29.50 1.58
C THR A 136 -8.61 -30.86 1.43
N ALA A 137 -9.38 -31.95 1.49
CA ALA A 137 -8.86 -33.30 1.25
C ALA A 137 -8.35 -33.47 -0.19
N ALA A 138 -9.03 -32.88 -1.19
CA ALA A 138 -8.58 -32.84 -2.57
C ALA A 138 -7.30 -32.01 -2.73
N ALA A 139 -7.26 -30.80 -2.15
CA ALA A 139 -6.11 -29.91 -2.17
C ALA A 139 -4.84 -30.59 -1.61
N ARG A 140 -4.98 -31.35 -0.51
CA ARG A 140 -3.88 -32.13 0.09
C ARG A 140 -3.28 -33.15 -0.87
N LYS A 141 -4.10 -33.80 -1.70
CA LYS A 141 -3.65 -34.81 -2.68
C LYS A 141 -3.02 -34.19 -3.93
N GLN A 142 -3.58 -33.09 -4.41
CA GLN A 142 -3.24 -32.53 -5.71
C GLN A 142 -2.20 -31.40 -5.67
N GLY A 143 -2.02 -30.73 -4.52
CA GLY A 143 -1.08 -29.63 -4.33
C GLY A 143 -1.51 -28.32 -5.01
N TRP A 144 -2.80 -28.16 -5.31
CA TRP A 144 -3.41 -26.95 -5.87
C TRP A 144 -4.89 -26.92 -5.49
N ALA A 145 -5.58 -25.81 -5.73
CA ALA A 145 -7.01 -25.69 -5.51
C ALA A 145 -7.65 -24.72 -6.51
N LEU A 146 -8.95 -24.88 -6.74
CA LEU A 146 -9.74 -24.04 -7.64
C LEU A 146 -10.85 -23.31 -6.87
N ASP A 147 -11.15 -22.11 -7.36
CA ASP A 147 -12.32 -21.31 -7.06
C ASP A 147 -13.15 -21.23 -8.34
N ASP A 148 -14.35 -21.80 -8.30
CA ASP A 148 -15.34 -21.68 -9.36
C ASP A 148 -16.49 -20.81 -8.85
N GLN A 149 -16.29 -19.49 -8.90
CA GLN A 149 -17.31 -18.49 -8.60
C GLN A 149 -17.81 -18.52 -7.15
N LEU A 150 -16.92 -18.86 -6.21
CA LEU A 150 -17.23 -18.94 -4.77
C LEU A 150 -17.37 -17.57 -4.11
N ILE A 151 -16.68 -16.57 -4.65
CA ILE A 151 -16.82 -15.17 -4.24
C ILE A 151 -18.06 -14.55 -4.86
N GLU A 152 -18.10 -14.52 -6.19
CA GLU A 152 -19.16 -13.92 -6.99
C GLU A 152 -19.24 -14.59 -8.38
N PRO A 153 -20.39 -14.49 -9.07
CA PRO A 153 -20.52 -14.96 -10.43
C PRO A 153 -19.47 -14.34 -11.35
N GLY A 154 -18.88 -15.17 -12.20
CA GLY A 154 -17.86 -14.74 -13.16
C GLY A 154 -16.41 -14.83 -12.65
N LEU A 155 -16.15 -14.73 -11.35
CA LEU A 155 -14.78 -14.80 -10.82
C LEU A 155 -14.31 -16.26 -10.72
N VAL A 156 -13.15 -16.58 -11.30
CA VAL A 156 -12.51 -17.91 -11.16
C VAL A 156 -11.06 -17.76 -10.73
N ALA A 157 -10.55 -18.68 -9.91
CA ALA A 157 -9.15 -18.65 -9.48
C ALA A 157 -8.52 -20.03 -9.40
N LEU A 158 -7.22 -20.07 -9.66
CA LEU A 158 -6.36 -21.24 -9.47
C LEU A 158 -5.25 -20.88 -8.47
N ALA A 159 -5.06 -21.71 -7.46
CA ALA A 159 -4.10 -21.48 -6.39
C ALA A 159 -3.11 -22.64 -6.21
N VAL A 160 -1.86 -22.31 -5.90
CA VAL A 160 -0.76 -23.25 -5.61
C VAL A 160 0.01 -22.74 -4.39
N PRO A 161 0.33 -23.58 -3.39
CA PRO A 161 1.08 -23.17 -2.21
C PRO A 161 2.55 -22.97 -2.55
N VAL A 162 3.16 -21.93 -1.96
CA VAL A 162 4.61 -21.73 -1.92
C VAL A 162 5.08 -22.17 -0.53
N ARG A 163 6.03 -23.11 -0.49
CA ARG A 163 6.53 -23.67 0.76
C ARG A 163 7.81 -22.99 1.23
N ASP A 164 7.95 -22.87 2.54
CA ASP A 164 9.20 -22.46 3.18
C ASP A 164 10.23 -23.61 3.15
N PRO A 165 11.50 -23.36 3.54
CA PRO A 165 12.51 -24.42 3.62
C PRO A 165 12.17 -25.57 4.59
N ASP A 166 11.26 -25.37 5.56
CA ASP A 166 10.78 -26.41 6.47
C ASP A 166 9.64 -27.25 5.84
N GLY A 167 9.20 -26.91 4.63
CA GLY A 167 8.11 -27.56 3.91
C GLY A 167 6.71 -27.11 4.33
N ARG A 168 6.57 -26.09 5.16
CA ARG A 168 5.27 -25.50 5.56
C ARG A 168 4.80 -24.49 4.52
N ILE A 169 3.50 -24.24 4.42
CA ILE A 169 2.99 -23.23 3.49
C ILE A 169 3.38 -21.83 3.99
N ALA A 170 4.29 -21.17 3.27
CA ALA A 170 4.70 -19.79 3.56
C ALA A 170 3.62 -18.80 3.10
N CYS A 171 3.13 -18.99 1.88
CA CYS A 171 2.01 -18.27 1.29
C CYS A 171 1.37 -19.12 0.17
N VAL A 172 0.29 -18.63 -0.41
CA VAL A 172 -0.35 -19.24 -1.58
C VAL A 172 -0.41 -18.22 -2.70
N VAL A 173 0.05 -18.63 -3.89
CA VAL A 173 -0.04 -17.82 -5.11
C VAL A 173 -1.33 -18.18 -5.82
N SER A 174 -2.07 -17.18 -6.28
CA SER A 174 -3.29 -17.38 -7.07
C SER A 174 -3.25 -16.60 -8.36
N VAL A 175 -3.60 -17.26 -9.47
CA VAL A 175 -3.97 -16.61 -10.74
C VAL A 175 -5.49 -16.54 -10.78
N VAL A 176 -6.02 -15.34 -11.01
CA VAL A 176 -7.46 -15.09 -10.93
C VAL A 176 -7.91 -14.52 -12.27
N SER A 177 -8.95 -15.10 -12.86
CA SER A 177 -9.49 -14.75 -14.17
C SER A 177 -11.01 -14.54 -14.11
N HIS A 178 -11.66 -14.44 -15.28
CA HIS A 178 -13.10 -14.31 -15.42
C HIS A 178 -13.65 -15.38 -16.37
N THR A 179 -14.89 -15.82 -16.13
CA THR A 179 -15.55 -16.88 -16.92
C THR A 179 -15.73 -16.55 -18.40
N SER A 180 -15.71 -15.26 -18.76
CA SER A 180 -15.69 -14.84 -20.17
C SER A 180 -14.42 -15.23 -20.92
N ARG A 181 -13.35 -15.59 -20.21
CA ARG A 181 -12.07 -16.05 -20.77
C ARG A 181 -11.83 -17.53 -20.48
N HIS A 182 -12.03 -17.93 -19.22
CA HIS A 182 -11.75 -19.29 -18.77
C HIS A 182 -12.86 -19.79 -17.85
N THR A 183 -13.37 -21.00 -18.08
CA THR A 183 -14.02 -21.76 -17.00
C THR A 183 -12.99 -22.12 -15.94
N ALA A 184 -13.40 -22.46 -14.71
CA ALA A 184 -12.45 -22.87 -13.67
C ALA A 184 -11.56 -24.06 -14.10
N ALA A 185 -12.14 -25.05 -14.79
CA ALA A 185 -11.40 -26.18 -15.36
C ALA A 185 -10.45 -25.73 -16.49
N GLY A 186 -10.91 -24.86 -17.39
CA GLY A 186 -10.08 -24.31 -18.47
C GLY A 186 -8.93 -23.46 -17.96
N LEU A 187 -9.12 -22.71 -16.87
CA LEU A 187 -8.08 -21.94 -16.20
C LEU A 187 -6.98 -22.86 -15.65
N ARG A 188 -7.38 -23.95 -14.99
CA ARG A 188 -6.45 -24.99 -14.50
C ARG A 188 -5.65 -25.57 -15.66
N ASP A 189 -6.32 -26.04 -16.72
CA ASP A 189 -5.66 -26.74 -17.82
C ASP A 189 -4.69 -25.83 -18.56
N ALA A 190 -5.01 -24.55 -18.69
CA ALA A 190 -4.16 -23.56 -19.34
C ALA A 190 -2.98 -23.12 -18.47
N LEU A 191 -3.21 -22.80 -17.19
CA LEU A 191 -2.26 -22.01 -16.39
C LEU A 191 -1.57 -22.78 -15.26
N LEU A 192 -2.05 -23.96 -14.87
CA LEU A 192 -1.43 -24.73 -13.77
C LEU A 192 0.04 -25.09 -14.03
N PRO A 193 0.46 -25.54 -15.23
CA PRO A 193 1.87 -25.83 -15.48
C PRO A 193 2.76 -24.60 -15.29
N ARG A 194 2.34 -23.45 -15.85
CA ARG A 194 3.10 -22.20 -15.74
C ARG A 194 3.14 -21.67 -14.31
N LEU A 195 2.03 -21.75 -13.59
CA LEU A 195 1.93 -21.35 -12.19
C LEU A 195 2.86 -22.19 -11.30
N ARG A 196 2.93 -23.51 -11.53
CA ARG A 196 3.88 -24.39 -10.83
C ARG A 196 5.34 -23.99 -11.07
N THR A 197 5.72 -23.71 -12.32
CA THR A 197 7.07 -23.21 -12.61
C THR A 197 7.39 -21.90 -11.89
N SER A 198 6.42 -20.98 -11.78
CA SER A 198 6.60 -19.76 -10.97
C SER A 198 6.76 -20.07 -9.48
N VAL A 199 5.96 -20.98 -8.94
CA VAL A 199 6.07 -21.42 -7.53
C VAL A 199 7.43 -22.05 -7.26
N ASP A 200 7.93 -22.92 -8.14
CA ASP A 200 9.26 -23.52 -8.01
C ASP A 200 10.37 -22.46 -7.97
N ALA A 201 10.22 -21.38 -8.76
CA ALA A 201 11.12 -20.23 -8.74
C ALA A 201 11.01 -19.43 -7.44
N MET A 202 9.79 -19.18 -6.95
CA MET A 202 9.55 -18.51 -5.67
C MET A 202 10.12 -19.31 -4.50
N GLU A 203 9.94 -20.63 -4.45
CA GLU A 203 10.51 -21.49 -3.41
C GLU A 203 12.04 -21.56 -3.48
N ARG A 204 12.62 -21.45 -4.68
CA ARG A 204 14.08 -21.31 -4.85
C ARG A 204 14.57 -19.98 -4.30
N GLU A 205 13.90 -18.88 -4.63
CA GLU A 205 14.18 -17.56 -4.07
C GLU A 205 14.14 -17.58 -2.53
N LEU A 206 13.14 -18.22 -1.93
CA LEU A 206 13.04 -18.34 -0.46
C LEU A 206 14.19 -19.15 0.16
N ARG A 207 14.69 -20.17 -0.54
CA ARG A 207 15.83 -20.99 -0.07
C ARG A 207 17.17 -20.27 -0.22
N GLU A 208 17.32 -19.49 -1.29
CA GLU A 208 18.56 -18.78 -1.62
C GLU A 208 18.63 -17.38 -1.00
N ALA A 209 17.50 -16.85 -0.54
CA ALA A 209 17.41 -15.53 0.06
C ALA A 209 18.43 -15.38 1.20
N PRO A 210 19.25 -14.32 1.19
CA PRO A 210 20.19 -14.08 2.28
C PRO A 210 19.43 -13.99 3.60
N PRO A 211 20.07 -14.33 4.73
CA PRO A 211 19.49 -14.06 6.04
C PRO A 211 19.09 -12.60 6.10
N ALA A 212 17.96 -12.30 6.74
CA ALA A 212 17.52 -10.93 6.87
C ALA A 212 18.62 -10.14 7.57
N GLU A 213 19.27 -9.22 6.86
CA GLU A 213 20.27 -8.37 7.48
C GLU A 213 19.56 -7.57 8.59
N PRO A 214 19.96 -7.71 9.86
CA PRO A 214 19.59 -6.71 10.85
C PRO A 214 20.28 -5.45 10.38
N ALA A 215 19.53 -4.49 9.85
CA ALA A 215 20.07 -3.18 9.46
C ALA A 215 20.94 -2.66 10.62
N ALA A 216 22.26 -2.61 10.44
CA ALA A 216 23.19 -2.29 11.51
C ALA A 216 23.56 -0.80 11.53
N PRO A 217 23.80 -0.18 12.71
CA PRO A 217 23.32 -0.58 14.04
C PRO A 217 22.47 0.53 14.67
N ALA A 218 21.22 0.18 14.95
CA ALA A 218 20.67 0.36 16.29
C ALA A 218 19.60 -0.70 16.44
N ASP A 219 19.77 -1.63 17.37
CA ASP A 219 18.60 -2.12 18.09
C ASP A 219 17.80 -0.85 18.45
N PRO A 220 16.59 -0.65 17.89
CA PRO A 220 15.89 0.58 18.19
C PRO A 220 15.76 0.70 19.70
N SER A 221 15.76 1.92 20.20
CA SER A 221 15.65 2.16 21.63
C SER A 221 14.74 3.35 21.82
N GLY A 222 13.83 3.24 22.77
CA GLY A 222 12.92 4.33 23.10
C GLY A 222 11.87 4.65 22.03
N LEU A 223 11.44 3.67 21.22
CA LEU A 223 10.37 3.91 20.22
C LEU A 223 9.09 4.49 20.87
N ALA A 224 8.83 4.21 22.15
CA ALA A 224 7.68 4.72 22.89
C ALA A 224 8.02 5.91 23.82
N ALA A 225 9.22 6.49 23.74
CA ALA A 225 9.63 7.58 24.63
C ALA A 225 8.80 8.86 24.45
N TRP A 226 8.33 9.10 23.22
CA TRP A 226 7.51 10.27 22.88
C TRP A 226 6.19 10.34 23.66
N THR A 227 5.65 9.20 24.12
CA THR A 227 4.32 9.15 24.73
C THR A 227 4.26 9.93 26.05
N GLY A 228 5.38 10.05 26.76
CA GLY A 228 5.47 10.80 28.01
C GLY A 228 5.27 12.30 27.79
N ALA A 229 5.89 12.88 26.76
CA ALA A 229 5.73 14.29 26.41
C ALA A 229 4.29 14.60 25.99
N SER A 230 3.70 13.77 25.12
CA SER A 230 2.29 13.94 24.72
C SER A 230 1.32 13.78 25.90
N LYS A 231 1.63 12.93 26.88
CA LYS A 231 0.82 12.79 28.09
C LYS A 231 0.86 14.04 28.96
N GLN A 232 2.01 14.71 29.05
CA GLN A 232 2.14 15.97 29.79
C GLN A 232 1.39 17.11 29.09
N GLU A 233 1.46 17.18 27.76
CA GLU A 233 0.79 18.22 26.96
C GLU A 233 -0.74 18.05 26.94
N LEU A 234 -1.22 16.83 26.66
CA LEU A 234 -2.64 16.57 26.38
C LEU A 234 -3.42 16.09 27.62
N GLY A 235 -2.73 15.79 28.73
CA GLY A 235 -3.35 15.39 29.98
C GLY A 235 -4.26 14.16 29.84
N ARG A 236 -5.54 14.28 30.24
CA ARG A 236 -6.49 13.15 30.29
C ARG A 236 -6.95 12.66 28.92
N GLU A 237 -6.89 13.51 27.90
CA GLU A 237 -7.35 13.18 26.54
C GLU A 237 -6.42 12.20 25.83
N PHE A 238 -5.17 12.06 26.31
CA PHE A 238 -4.20 11.11 25.76
C PHE A 238 -4.14 9.81 26.58
N VAL A 239 -4.56 8.70 25.95
CA VAL A 239 -4.49 7.35 26.53
C VAL A 239 -3.13 6.72 26.23
N GLU A 240 -2.18 6.95 27.14
CA GLU A 240 -0.78 6.53 26.95
C GLU A 240 -0.60 5.02 26.77
N SER A 241 -1.42 4.19 27.43
CA SER A 241 -1.36 2.73 27.30
C SER A 241 -1.71 2.25 25.89
N LEU A 242 -2.66 2.93 25.21
CA LEU A 242 -3.01 2.63 23.83
C LEU A 242 -1.85 2.97 22.90
N ALA A 243 -1.28 4.17 23.02
CA ALA A 243 -0.13 4.61 22.23
C ALA A 243 1.05 3.64 22.39
N ARG A 244 1.42 3.29 23.62
CA ARG A 244 2.48 2.31 23.90
C ARG A 244 2.18 0.93 23.32
N GLY A 245 0.93 0.47 23.41
CA GLY A 245 0.50 -0.82 22.84
C GLY A 245 0.65 -0.87 21.32
N LEU A 246 0.29 0.20 20.61
CA LEU A 246 0.50 0.32 19.16
C LEU A 246 1.99 0.40 18.81
N THR A 247 2.79 1.13 19.58
CA THR A 247 4.25 1.20 19.39
C THR A 247 4.95 -0.15 19.60
N VAL A 248 4.41 -1.06 20.42
CA VAL A 248 4.96 -2.42 20.52
C VAL A 248 4.90 -3.15 19.18
N ILE A 249 3.87 -2.93 18.34
CA ILE A 249 3.78 -3.55 17.01
C ILE A 249 4.92 -3.06 16.09
N THR A 250 5.32 -1.78 16.20
CA THR A 250 6.39 -1.20 15.37
C THR A 250 7.80 -1.65 15.79
N SER A 251 7.92 -2.35 16.93
CA SER A 251 9.18 -2.98 17.33
C SER A 251 9.56 -4.20 16.48
N PHE A 252 8.63 -4.75 15.72
CA PHE A 252 8.88 -5.86 14.78
C PHE A 252 9.22 -5.33 13.37
N GLY A 253 9.88 -6.16 12.57
CA GLY A 253 10.18 -5.84 11.18
C GLY A 253 11.14 -6.82 10.52
N GLU A 254 11.72 -6.43 9.38
CA GLU A 254 12.77 -7.22 8.71
C GLU A 254 13.96 -7.43 9.67
N GLY A 255 14.45 -8.68 9.76
CA GLY A 255 15.49 -9.08 10.74
C GLY A 255 14.99 -9.18 12.18
N ARG A 256 13.75 -8.76 12.47
CA ARG A 256 13.13 -8.72 13.81
C ARG A 256 11.73 -9.32 13.78
N SER A 257 11.60 -10.47 13.09
CA SER A 257 10.32 -11.16 12.91
C SER A 257 9.84 -11.91 14.16
N ALA A 258 10.78 -12.24 15.06
CA ALA A 258 10.53 -12.91 16.33
C ALA A 258 11.33 -12.20 17.41
N LEU A 259 10.66 -11.73 18.47
CA LEU A 259 11.31 -11.00 19.55
C LEU A 259 10.92 -11.59 20.90
N THR A 260 11.87 -11.71 21.79
CA THR A 260 11.64 -11.98 23.21
C THR A 260 11.03 -10.76 23.90
N LEU A 261 10.43 -10.96 25.08
CA LEU A 261 9.97 -9.86 25.93
C LEU A 261 11.09 -8.84 26.24
N THR A 262 12.34 -9.31 26.38
CA THR A 262 13.48 -8.44 26.68
C THR A 262 13.80 -7.53 25.50
N GLU A 263 13.79 -8.07 24.28
CA GLU A 263 14.05 -7.30 23.06
C GLU A 263 12.93 -6.31 22.79
N VAL A 264 11.66 -6.68 22.99
CA VAL A 264 10.53 -5.73 22.87
C VAL A 264 10.63 -4.59 23.88
N ALA A 265 10.97 -4.88 25.14
CA ALA A 265 11.15 -3.87 26.17
C ALA A 265 12.31 -2.90 25.83
N ARG A 266 13.43 -3.43 25.34
CA ARG A 266 14.57 -2.63 24.86
C ARG A 266 14.16 -1.76 23.67
N ALA A 267 13.57 -2.38 22.65
CA ALA A 267 13.11 -1.72 21.43
C ALA A 267 12.24 -0.50 21.71
N THR A 268 11.27 -0.68 22.61
CA THR A 268 10.28 0.34 22.94
C THR A 268 10.74 1.32 24.01
N GLY A 269 11.76 0.98 24.80
CA GLY A 269 12.15 1.72 26.01
C GLY A 269 11.13 1.58 27.16
N LEU A 270 10.22 0.62 27.08
CA LEU A 270 9.20 0.39 28.11
C LEU A 270 9.75 -0.49 29.24
N ALA A 271 9.26 -0.25 30.46
CA ALA A 271 9.47 -1.19 31.56
C ALA A 271 8.97 -2.59 31.18
N ARG A 272 9.72 -3.64 31.56
CA ARG A 272 9.42 -5.03 31.20
C ARG A 272 7.99 -5.45 31.52
N ALA A 273 7.45 -5.03 32.69
CA ALA A 273 6.07 -5.33 33.07
C ALA A 273 5.04 -4.68 32.14
N THR A 274 5.30 -3.45 31.68
CA THR A 274 4.44 -2.72 30.74
C THR A 274 4.45 -3.38 29.36
N ALA A 275 5.64 -3.72 28.84
CA ALA A 275 5.78 -4.44 27.57
C ALA A 275 5.07 -5.80 27.61
N ARG A 276 5.21 -6.55 28.72
CA ARG A 276 4.53 -7.84 28.91
C ARG A 276 3.02 -7.71 28.86
N ARG A 277 2.46 -6.72 29.55
CA ARG A 277 1.00 -6.47 29.54
C ARG A 277 0.50 -6.11 28.15
N ALA A 278 1.22 -5.27 27.41
CA ALA A 278 0.89 -4.95 26.03
C ALA A 278 0.91 -6.20 25.14
N LEU A 279 1.94 -7.04 25.23
CA LEU A 279 2.04 -8.28 24.44
C LEU A 279 0.91 -9.27 24.76
N ILE A 280 0.55 -9.46 26.03
CA ILE A 280 -0.59 -10.32 26.42
C ILE A 280 -1.90 -9.79 25.81
N THR A 281 -2.12 -8.47 25.85
CA THR A 281 -3.29 -7.87 25.24
C THR A 281 -3.28 -8.06 23.72
N LEU A 282 -2.15 -7.81 23.05
CA LEU A 282 -2.02 -8.00 21.60
C LEU A 282 -2.20 -9.46 21.19
N GLU A 283 -1.73 -10.41 22.01
CA GLU A 283 -1.94 -11.85 21.81
C GLU A 283 -3.41 -12.23 21.93
N HIS A 284 -4.09 -11.76 22.98
CA HIS A 284 -5.52 -11.98 23.15
C HIS A 284 -6.35 -11.40 21.99
N LEU A 285 -5.98 -10.21 21.50
CA LEU A 285 -6.59 -9.57 20.32
C LEU A 285 -6.23 -10.27 19.01
N GLY A 286 -5.23 -11.15 19.02
CA GLY A 286 -4.77 -11.91 17.86
C GLY A 286 -3.81 -11.18 16.94
N TYR A 287 -3.24 -10.05 17.36
CA TYR A 287 -2.22 -9.29 16.60
C TYR A 287 -0.81 -9.86 16.77
N VAL A 288 -0.59 -10.58 17.86
CA VAL A 288 0.67 -11.25 18.18
C VAL A 288 0.38 -12.72 18.48
N THR A 289 1.35 -13.60 18.23
CA THR A 289 1.37 -14.96 18.77
C THR A 289 2.63 -15.17 19.59
N ALA A 290 2.54 -15.93 20.68
CA ALA A 290 3.68 -16.34 21.48
C ALA A 290 3.96 -17.84 21.30
N GLN A 291 5.19 -18.19 20.94
CA GLN A 291 5.64 -19.57 20.83
C GLN A 291 7.06 -19.67 21.39
N SER A 292 7.32 -20.64 22.27
CA SER A 292 8.66 -20.90 22.82
C SER A 292 9.37 -19.66 23.41
N GLY A 293 8.61 -18.76 24.04
CA GLY A 293 9.15 -17.56 24.69
C GLY A 293 9.47 -16.38 23.75
N VAL A 294 9.18 -16.51 22.45
CA VAL A 294 9.27 -15.42 21.46
C VAL A 294 7.88 -15.03 20.95
N PHE A 295 7.74 -13.76 20.58
CA PHE A 295 6.52 -13.16 20.05
C PHE A 295 6.69 -12.89 18.55
N ARG A 296 5.62 -13.05 17.76
CA ARG A 296 5.59 -12.75 16.33
C ARG A 296 4.30 -12.00 15.98
N LEU A 297 4.35 -11.08 15.01
CA LEU A 297 3.15 -10.45 14.48
C LEU A 297 2.34 -11.45 13.64
N THR A 298 1.02 -11.29 13.65
CA THR A 298 0.09 -12.04 12.81
C THR A 298 -0.40 -11.18 11.63
N PRO A 299 -0.94 -11.80 10.56
CA PRO A 299 -1.54 -11.04 9.46
C PRO A 299 -2.68 -10.12 9.88
N ARG A 300 -3.34 -10.41 11.01
CA ARG A 300 -4.44 -9.62 11.57
C ARG A 300 -4.07 -8.15 11.79
N VAL A 301 -2.78 -7.84 11.98
CA VAL A 301 -2.27 -6.45 12.08
C VAL A 301 -2.62 -5.62 10.84
N LEU A 302 -2.69 -6.22 9.66
CA LEU A 302 -3.13 -5.53 8.44
C LEU A 302 -4.59 -5.06 8.54
N GLY A 303 -5.41 -5.69 9.38
CA GLY A 303 -6.78 -5.23 9.66
C GLY A 303 -6.85 -3.83 10.29
N LEU A 304 -5.74 -3.29 10.80
CA LEU A 304 -5.63 -1.93 11.33
C LEU A 304 -5.52 -0.89 10.19
N GLY A 305 -6.57 -0.81 9.36
CA GLY A 305 -6.74 0.22 8.33
C GLY A 305 -5.90 0.06 7.06
N PHE A 306 -5.05 -0.97 6.96
CA PHE A 306 -4.16 -1.15 5.80
C PHE A 306 -4.90 -1.23 4.46
N PRO A 307 -6.02 -1.96 4.30
CA PRO A 307 -6.71 -2.07 3.01
C PRO A 307 -7.33 -0.77 2.52
N ALA A 308 -7.75 0.11 3.43
CA ALA A 308 -8.28 1.41 3.04
C ALA A 308 -7.14 2.35 2.61
N LEU A 309 -6.08 2.41 3.43
CA LEU A 309 -4.91 3.27 3.18
C LEU A 309 -4.06 2.78 2.01
N SER A 310 -4.14 1.50 1.63
CA SER A 310 -3.50 0.97 0.43
C SER A 310 -4.16 1.42 -0.87
N ARG A 311 -5.15 2.34 -0.83
CA ARG A 311 -5.65 3.07 -2.01
C ARG A 311 -5.19 4.52 -2.07
N THR A 312 -4.63 5.06 -1.00
CA THR A 312 -4.22 6.46 -0.93
C THR A 312 -3.27 6.77 -2.09
N THR A 313 -3.59 7.81 -2.84
CA THR A 313 -2.78 8.34 -3.95
C THR A 313 -1.85 9.44 -3.44
N LEU A 314 -0.83 9.84 -4.21
CA LEU A 314 0.03 10.96 -3.80
C LEU A 314 -0.75 12.26 -3.54
N PRO A 315 -1.76 12.65 -4.37
CA PRO A 315 -2.63 13.78 -4.06
C PRO A 315 -3.38 13.66 -2.73
N ASP A 316 -3.88 12.47 -2.38
CA ASP A 316 -4.57 12.24 -1.10
C ASP A 316 -3.61 12.42 0.08
N VAL A 317 -2.35 11.96 -0.05
CA VAL A 317 -1.30 12.19 0.95
C VAL A 317 -1.00 13.68 1.10
N ALA A 318 -0.82 14.38 -0.03
CA ALA A 318 -0.41 15.79 -0.02
C ALA A 318 -1.52 16.75 0.44
N ALA A 319 -2.78 16.42 0.18
CA ALA A 319 -3.91 17.32 0.40
C ALA A 319 -3.99 17.95 1.81
N PRO A 320 -3.96 17.20 2.93
CA PRO A 320 -4.01 17.81 4.26
C PRO A 320 -2.80 18.71 4.54
N HIS A 321 -1.63 18.35 4.03
CA HIS A 321 -0.38 19.12 4.21
C HIS A 321 -0.40 20.44 3.43
N LEU A 322 -0.90 20.41 2.19
CA LEU A 322 -1.09 21.61 1.37
C LEU A 322 -2.14 22.56 1.97
N ALA A 323 -3.24 22.02 2.51
CA ALA A 323 -4.26 22.82 3.20
C ALA A 323 -3.69 23.50 4.45
N ALA A 324 -2.85 22.79 5.21
CA ALA A 324 -2.18 23.36 6.38
C ALA A 324 -1.15 24.44 5.96
N LEU A 325 -0.34 24.17 4.93
CA LEU A 325 0.62 25.14 4.39
C LEU A 325 -0.09 26.42 3.94
N SER A 326 -1.11 26.29 3.09
CA SER A 326 -1.88 27.42 2.57
C SER A 326 -2.47 28.28 3.69
N ARG A 327 -2.97 27.67 4.77
CA ARG A 327 -3.46 28.40 5.95
C ARG A 327 -2.36 29.14 6.71
N ARG A 328 -1.13 28.60 6.78
CA ARG A 328 0.00 29.24 7.48
C ARG A 328 0.60 30.41 6.68
N VAL A 329 0.77 30.23 5.38
CA VAL A 329 1.42 31.25 4.53
C VAL A 329 0.43 32.23 3.88
N HIS A 330 -0.87 31.95 3.98
CA HIS A 330 -1.98 32.71 3.39
C HIS A 330 -1.95 32.83 1.86
N GLU A 331 -1.28 31.90 1.19
CA GLU A 331 -1.13 31.83 -0.27
C GLU A 331 -1.56 30.47 -0.82
N SER A 332 -1.71 30.39 -2.15
CA SER A 332 -2.13 29.14 -2.80
C SER A 332 -1.00 28.12 -2.80
N ALA A 333 -1.29 26.90 -2.37
CA ALA A 333 -0.34 25.78 -2.35
C ALA A 333 -0.80 24.67 -3.31
N SER A 334 0.12 24.12 -4.10
CA SER A 334 -0.22 23.10 -5.10
C SER A 334 0.80 21.97 -5.15
N LEU A 335 0.36 20.83 -5.70
CA LEU A 335 1.17 19.68 -6.08
C LEU A 335 1.00 19.43 -7.58
N ALA A 336 2.10 19.14 -8.26
CA ALA A 336 2.08 18.72 -9.67
C ALA A 336 3.06 17.58 -9.93
N VAL A 337 2.79 16.83 -10.99
CA VAL A 337 3.66 15.78 -11.54
C VAL A 337 4.13 16.17 -12.94
N LEU A 338 5.26 15.63 -13.36
CA LEU A 338 5.80 15.83 -14.71
C LEU A 338 5.13 14.85 -15.69
N ALA A 339 4.74 15.32 -16.87
CA ALA A 339 4.13 14.54 -17.93
C ALA A 339 4.68 15.00 -19.30
N GLY A 340 5.78 14.38 -19.72
CA GLY A 340 6.59 14.88 -20.84
C GLY A 340 7.23 16.22 -20.46
N ASP A 341 7.12 17.22 -21.34
CA ASP A 341 7.64 18.58 -21.13
C ASP A 341 6.70 19.52 -20.36
N GLU A 342 5.61 18.98 -19.81
CA GLU A 342 4.60 19.74 -19.08
C GLU A 342 4.44 19.25 -17.65
N ILE A 343 4.07 20.17 -16.75
CA ILE A 343 3.54 19.82 -15.45
C ILE A 343 2.04 19.60 -15.54
N ARG A 344 1.50 18.71 -14.70
CA ARG A 344 0.07 18.55 -14.48
C ARG A 344 -0.25 18.70 -13.01
N TYR A 345 -1.13 19.63 -12.66
CA TYR A 345 -1.61 19.82 -11.30
C TYR A 345 -2.45 18.62 -10.84
N THR A 346 -2.11 18.06 -9.69
CA THR A 346 -2.80 16.89 -9.12
C THR A 346 -3.49 17.19 -7.79
N ALA A 347 -3.03 18.21 -7.05
CA ALA A 347 -3.75 18.77 -5.91
C ALA A 347 -3.51 20.28 -5.80
N ARG A 348 -4.50 21.03 -5.30
CA ARG A 348 -4.40 22.47 -5.12
C ARG A 348 -5.30 22.96 -4.00
N PHE A 349 -4.78 23.87 -3.19
CA PHE A 349 -5.51 24.61 -2.16
C PHE A 349 -5.34 26.10 -2.41
N THR A 350 -6.45 26.75 -2.75
CA THR A 350 -6.50 28.18 -3.06
C THR A 350 -6.91 28.98 -1.84
N THR A 351 -6.28 30.13 -1.64
CA THR A 351 -6.86 31.18 -0.78
C THR A 351 -7.77 32.07 -1.63
N SER A 352 -8.80 32.66 -1.04
CA SER A 352 -9.73 33.54 -1.75
C SER A 352 -9.04 34.86 -2.11
N ARG A 353 -8.40 34.93 -3.27
CA ARG A 353 -8.01 36.20 -3.91
C ARG A 353 -7.75 36.03 -5.40
N VAL A 354 -8.07 37.10 -6.10
CA VAL A 354 -8.11 37.25 -7.55
C VAL A 354 -6.71 37.07 -8.14
N MET A 355 -6.42 35.88 -8.65
CA MET A 355 -5.42 35.67 -9.71
C MET A 355 -6.17 35.56 -11.03
N SER A 356 -5.60 36.06 -12.14
CA SER A 356 -6.30 36.06 -13.44
C SER A 356 -6.34 34.67 -14.07
N VAL A 357 -5.33 33.82 -13.80
CA VAL A 357 -5.26 32.44 -14.30
C VAL A 357 -5.99 31.48 -13.35
N ASN A 358 -7.08 30.89 -13.85
CA ASN A 358 -7.83 29.84 -13.17
C ASN A 358 -7.11 28.48 -13.29
N ILE A 359 -6.16 28.23 -12.39
CA ILE A 359 -5.47 26.93 -12.31
C ILE A 359 -6.29 25.96 -11.46
N THR A 360 -6.76 24.88 -12.07
CA THR A 360 -7.50 23.79 -11.42
C THR A 360 -6.74 22.46 -11.52
N VAL A 361 -7.15 21.46 -10.74
CA VAL A 361 -6.60 20.09 -10.86
C VAL A 361 -6.83 19.59 -12.29
N GLY A 362 -5.79 19.01 -12.90
CA GLY A 362 -5.77 18.59 -14.30
C GLY A 362 -5.21 19.62 -15.26
N THR A 363 -5.06 20.89 -14.86
CA THR A 363 -4.41 21.93 -15.68
C THR A 363 -2.98 21.52 -16.02
N ARG A 364 -2.59 21.73 -17.28
CA ARG A 364 -1.23 21.48 -17.79
C ARG A 364 -0.54 22.81 -18.09
N LEU A 365 0.74 22.90 -17.76
CA LEU A 365 1.57 24.07 -18.04
C LEU A 365 2.97 23.64 -18.49
N PRO A 366 3.67 24.45 -19.31
CA PRO A 366 5.04 24.14 -19.72
C PRO A 366 5.97 24.03 -18.51
N ALA A 367 6.75 22.94 -18.43
CA ALA A 367 7.61 22.68 -17.28
C ALA A 367 8.75 23.70 -17.16
N TYR A 368 9.34 24.12 -18.29
CA TYR A 368 10.47 25.05 -18.30
C TYR A 368 10.14 26.44 -17.73
N ALA A 369 8.89 26.89 -17.87
CA ALA A 369 8.42 28.21 -17.44
C ALA A 369 7.78 28.21 -16.04
N THR A 370 7.84 27.09 -15.30
CA THR A 370 7.20 26.95 -13.99
C THR A 370 8.20 26.50 -12.92
N SER A 371 8.02 26.97 -11.68
CA SER A 371 8.86 26.54 -10.55
C SER A 371 8.75 25.03 -10.29
N LEU A 372 7.53 24.50 -10.35
CA LEU A 372 7.24 23.06 -10.23
C LEU A 372 7.97 22.25 -11.30
N GLY A 373 7.92 22.69 -12.56
CA GLY A 373 8.54 21.98 -13.67
C GLY A 373 10.06 22.02 -13.58
N ARG A 374 10.65 23.19 -13.29
CA ARG A 374 12.11 23.32 -13.09
C ARG A 374 12.66 22.41 -12.01
N VAL A 375 11.95 22.26 -10.89
CA VAL A 375 12.33 21.32 -9.82
C VAL A 375 12.38 19.88 -10.33
N MET A 376 11.36 19.45 -11.10
CA MET A 376 11.29 18.07 -11.60
C MET A 376 12.29 17.82 -12.74
N LEU A 377 12.44 18.77 -13.67
CA LEU A 377 13.41 18.69 -14.77
C LEU A 377 14.85 18.67 -14.24
N ALA A 378 15.15 19.41 -13.17
CA ALA A 378 16.46 19.41 -12.55
C ALA A 378 16.85 18.06 -11.90
N ASP A 379 15.90 17.18 -11.58
CA ASP A 379 16.19 15.84 -11.02
C ASP A 379 16.39 14.77 -12.09
N LEU A 380 16.06 15.05 -13.37
CA LEU A 380 16.19 14.07 -14.44
C LEU A 380 17.67 13.69 -14.66
N PRO A 381 17.98 12.38 -14.86
CA PRO A 381 19.35 11.89 -15.01
C PRO A 381 20.08 12.51 -16.22
N GLU A 382 19.34 12.71 -17.31
CA GLU A 382 19.78 13.50 -18.45
C GLU A 382 19.01 14.83 -18.42
N PRO A 383 19.65 15.98 -18.70
CA PRO A 383 18.96 17.26 -18.81
C PRO A 383 18.03 17.21 -20.02
N HIS A 384 16.81 16.72 -19.79
CA HIS A 384 15.73 16.77 -20.76
C HIS A 384 15.30 18.23 -20.88
N LEU A 385 15.95 18.94 -21.80
CA LEU A 385 15.48 20.23 -22.24
C LEU A 385 14.41 19.99 -23.29
N PRO A 386 13.28 20.73 -23.24
CA PRO A 386 12.31 20.72 -24.32
C PRO A 386 13.00 21.05 -25.65
N ASP A 387 12.39 20.65 -26.77
CA ASP A 387 12.85 21.12 -28.07
C ASP A 387 12.85 22.67 -28.05
N PRO A 388 13.95 23.33 -28.49
CA PRO A 388 13.98 24.78 -28.60
C PRO A 388 12.78 25.38 -29.35
N SER A 389 12.15 24.64 -30.28
CA SER A 389 10.93 25.10 -30.97
C SER A 389 9.70 25.25 -30.05
N ASP A 390 9.69 24.55 -28.92
CA ASP A 390 8.56 24.50 -27.98
C ASP A 390 8.70 25.52 -26.83
N LEU A 391 9.83 26.24 -26.78
CA LEU A 391 10.11 27.30 -25.81
C LEU A 391 9.40 28.61 -26.20
N VAL A 392 8.07 28.62 -26.08
CA VAL A 392 7.22 29.78 -26.35
C VAL A 392 7.13 30.73 -25.14
N ALA A 393 7.75 31.90 -25.20
CA ALA A 393 7.70 32.90 -24.12
C ALA A 393 6.29 33.44 -23.83
N PRO A 394 5.61 33.06 -22.72
CA PRO A 394 4.33 33.66 -22.35
C PRO A 394 4.46 35.11 -21.88
N THR A 395 5.65 35.51 -21.42
CA THR A 395 5.97 36.88 -21.04
C THR A 395 7.36 37.27 -21.54
N PRO A 396 7.72 38.57 -21.55
CA PRO A 396 9.08 39.01 -21.90
C PRO A 396 10.18 38.53 -20.94
N ARG A 397 9.81 37.95 -19.78
CA ARG A 397 10.75 37.44 -18.77
C ARG A 397 11.03 35.95 -18.90
N THR A 398 10.27 35.25 -19.74
CA THR A 398 10.38 33.80 -19.86
C THR A 398 11.72 33.40 -20.45
N VAL A 399 12.44 32.54 -19.74
CA VAL A 399 13.69 31.95 -20.26
C VAL A 399 13.35 31.00 -21.41
N THR A 400 13.83 31.33 -22.61
CA THR A 400 13.63 30.55 -23.85
C THR A 400 14.94 30.15 -24.53
N ASP A 401 16.08 30.63 -24.04
CA ASP A 401 17.39 30.16 -24.48
C ASP A 401 17.74 28.83 -23.79
N PRO A 402 18.07 27.76 -24.55
CA PRO A 402 18.36 26.44 -23.98
C PRO A 402 19.58 26.41 -23.04
N GLU A 403 20.61 27.21 -23.31
CA GLU A 403 21.80 27.27 -22.44
C GLU A 403 21.49 27.98 -21.13
N GLU A 404 20.74 29.09 -21.19
CA GLU A 404 20.24 29.77 -20.00
C GLU A 404 19.33 28.86 -19.17
N LEU A 405 18.40 28.15 -19.82
CA LEU A 405 17.53 27.19 -19.14
C LEU A 405 18.33 26.09 -18.46
N ARG A 406 19.38 25.55 -19.11
CA ARG A 406 20.27 24.56 -18.50
C ARG A 406 20.95 25.13 -17.25
N ALA A 407 21.49 26.34 -17.32
CA ALA A 407 22.13 27.00 -16.18
C ALA A 407 21.13 27.25 -15.03
N VAL A 408 19.87 27.53 -15.34
CA VAL A 408 18.78 27.61 -14.35
C VAL A 408 18.53 26.26 -13.69
N LEU A 409 18.40 25.18 -14.46
CA LEU A 409 18.17 23.83 -13.91
C LEU A 409 19.35 23.35 -13.05
N ASP A 410 20.59 23.64 -13.45
CA ASP A 410 21.78 23.32 -12.65
C ASP A 410 21.79 24.07 -11.31
N ARG A 411 21.29 25.32 -11.30
CA ARG A 411 21.10 26.08 -10.06
C ARG A 411 20.03 25.46 -9.19
N VAL A 412 18.88 25.10 -9.75
CA VAL A 412 17.79 24.43 -9.02
C VAL A 412 18.26 23.12 -8.39
N ARG A 413 19.06 22.33 -9.11
CA ARG A 413 19.66 21.09 -8.61
C ARG A 413 20.57 21.34 -7.40
N ARG A 414 21.41 22.37 -7.44
CA ARG A 414 22.30 22.74 -6.34
C ARG A 414 21.55 23.32 -5.14
N ASP A 415 20.59 24.19 -5.39
CA ASP A 415 19.94 24.99 -4.35
C ASP A 415 18.76 24.21 -3.70
N GLY A 416 18.22 23.20 -4.39
CA GLY A 416 17.15 22.34 -3.89
C GLY A 416 15.74 22.91 -4.00
N TYR A 417 15.59 24.07 -4.63
CA TYR A 417 14.31 24.73 -4.90
C TYR A 417 14.37 25.54 -6.20
N ALA A 418 13.21 25.88 -6.74
CA ALA A 418 13.11 26.82 -7.86
C ALA A 418 12.19 28.00 -7.51
N LEU A 419 12.67 29.21 -7.78
CA LEU A 419 11.85 30.42 -7.75
C LEU A 419 11.69 30.93 -9.19
N VAL A 420 10.44 31.21 -9.57
CA VAL A 420 10.08 31.75 -10.88
C VAL A 420 9.26 33.01 -10.70
N ASP A 421 9.69 34.10 -11.34
CA ASP A 421 9.11 35.44 -11.18
C ASP A 421 8.65 36.07 -12.49
N GLY A 422 7.35 35.95 -12.77
CA GLY A 422 6.70 36.62 -13.89
C GLY A 422 6.92 35.96 -15.25
N GLU A 423 7.37 34.70 -15.29
CA GLU A 423 7.66 33.99 -16.57
C GLU A 423 6.44 33.34 -17.22
N LEU A 424 5.41 33.03 -16.44
CA LEU A 424 4.16 32.45 -16.95
C LEU A 424 3.07 33.52 -17.13
N GLU A 425 3.00 34.46 -16.19
CA GLU A 425 2.06 35.57 -16.18
C GLU A 425 2.77 36.74 -15.48
N GLU A 426 2.64 37.96 -16.02
CA GLU A 426 3.15 39.14 -15.32
C GLU A 426 2.45 39.29 -13.96
N GLY A 427 3.23 39.54 -12.90
CA GLY A 427 2.69 39.63 -11.55
C GLY A 427 2.57 38.30 -10.82
N LEU A 428 2.83 37.15 -11.47
CA LEU A 428 2.85 35.85 -10.81
C LEU A 428 4.25 35.47 -10.32
N ARG A 429 4.38 35.16 -9.04
CA ARG A 429 5.60 34.54 -8.48
C ARG A 429 5.27 33.18 -7.86
N SER A 430 6.20 32.24 -8.02
CA SER A 430 6.09 30.93 -7.39
C SER A 430 7.43 30.39 -6.92
N ILE A 431 7.41 29.67 -5.79
CA ILE A 431 8.55 28.94 -5.25
C ILE A 431 8.17 27.48 -5.03
N ALA A 432 9.01 26.54 -5.48
CA ALA A 432 8.74 25.12 -5.46
C ALA A 432 9.91 24.30 -4.90
N VAL A 433 9.60 23.15 -4.32
CA VAL A 433 10.56 22.15 -3.82
C VAL A 433 10.15 20.75 -4.27
N PRO A 434 11.10 19.81 -4.39
CA PRO A 434 10.79 18.44 -4.80
C PRO A 434 10.05 17.65 -3.71
N VAL A 435 9.28 16.66 -4.15
CA VAL A 435 8.79 15.55 -3.31
C VAL A 435 9.44 14.27 -3.83
N ARG A 436 10.20 13.61 -2.96
CA ARG A 436 11.00 12.43 -3.30
C ARG A 436 10.38 11.15 -2.76
N GLU A 437 10.41 10.11 -3.57
CA GLU A 437 10.11 8.76 -3.09
C GLU A 437 11.26 8.20 -2.22
N ARG A 438 11.08 6.98 -1.70
CA ARG A 438 12.05 6.35 -0.82
C ARG A 438 13.40 6.10 -1.49
N GLY A 439 13.41 5.87 -2.80
CA GLY A 439 14.63 5.73 -3.60
C GLY A 439 15.37 7.05 -3.86
N GLY A 440 14.83 8.19 -3.42
CA GLY A 440 15.42 9.52 -3.61
C GLY A 440 15.03 10.22 -4.91
N ARG A 441 14.42 9.51 -5.86
CA ARG A 441 13.89 10.06 -7.12
C ARG A 441 12.75 11.04 -6.86
N VAL A 442 12.73 12.15 -7.59
CA VAL A 442 11.60 13.11 -7.57
C VAL A 442 10.40 12.52 -8.29
N VAL A 443 9.26 12.50 -7.60
CA VAL A 443 7.98 11.97 -8.10
C VAL A 443 6.94 13.07 -8.34
N ALA A 444 7.10 14.19 -7.65
CA ALA A 444 6.27 15.37 -7.79
C ALA A 444 7.01 16.62 -7.29
N ALA A 445 6.42 17.79 -7.47
CA ALA A 445 6.85 19.02 -6.82
C ALA A 445 5.69 19.68 -6.10
N VAL A 446 5.98 20.36 -4.99
CA VAL A 446 5.03 21.22 -4.27
C VAL A 446 5.46 22.67 -4.39
N ASN A 447 4.50 23.57 -4.55
CA ASN A 447 4.79 25.00 -4.63
C ASN A 447 3.85 25.86 -3.78
N VAL A 448 4.29 27.09 -3.59
CA VAL A 448 3.45 28.22 -3.19
C VAL A 448 3.46 29.23 -4.33
N ALA A 449 2.28 29.70 -4.72
CA ALA A 449 2.08 30.72 -5.74
C ALA A 449 1.39 31.94 -5.14
N LEU A 450 1.91 33.13 -5.46
CA LEU A 450 1.46 34.42 -4.95
C LEU A 450 1.62 35.53 -5.99
N HIS A 451 1.00 36.67 -5.72
CA HIS A 451 1.20 37.87 -6.52
C HIS A 451 2.54 38.55 -6.15
N SER A 452 3.34 38.95 -7.14
CA SER A 452 4.70 39.48 -6.96
C SER A 452 4.78 40.78 -6.17
N SER A 453 3.68 41.50 -6.02
CA SER A 453 3.60 42.70 -5.17
C SER A 453 3.52 42.41 -3.67
N ARG A 454 3.30 41.15 -3.26
CA ARG A 454 3.08 40.79 -1.85
C ARG A 454 4.36 40.53 -1.09
N ARG A 455 5.36 39.95 -1.77
CA ARG A 455 6.67 39.61 -1.22
C ARG A 455 7.73 39.87 -2.28
N THR A 456 8.98 40.15 -1.91
CA THR A 456 10.15 40.13 -2.80
C THR A 456 10.64 38.69 -3.05
N PRO A 457 11.53 38.44 -4.04
CA PRO A 457 12.13 37.11 -4.20
C PRO A 457 12.86 36.63 -2.95
N GLU A 458 13.56 37.54 -2.27
CA GLU A 458 14.29 37.27 -1.03
C GLU A 458 13.34 36.89 0.10
N GLU A 459 12.25 37.65 0.30
CA GLU A 459 11.22 37.34 1.29
C GLU A 459 10.53 35.99 1.02
N CYS A 460 10.35 35.59 -0.25
CA CYS A 460 9.86 34.25 -0.58
C CYS A 460 10.82 33.15 -0.10
N VAL A 461 12.13 33.36 -0.24
CA VAL A 461 13.14 32.40 0.21
C VAL A 461 13.26 32.38 1.74
N GLU A 462 13.19 33.54 2.39
CA GLU A 462 13.34 33.64 3.85
C GLU A 462 12.10 33.17 4.62
N GLU A 463 10.89 33.47 4.13
CA GLU A 463 9.65 33.20 4.87
C GLU A 463 8.88 31.97 4.36
N VAL A 464 8.84 31.74 3.05
CA VAL A 464 7.96 30.71 2.45
C VAL A 464 8.70 29.39 2.27
N LEU A 465 9.97 29.43 1.87
CA LEU A 465 10.75 28.22 1.63
C LEU A 465 10.87 27.31 2.86
N PRO A 466 11.12 27.79 4.10
CA PRO A 466 11.20 26.90 5.26
C PRO A 466 9.90 26.14 5.53
N GLU A 467 8.75 26.83 5.40
CA GLU A 467 7.42 26.24 5.55
C GLU A 467 7.09 25.22 4.45
N LEU A 468 7.54 25.52 3.23
CA LEU A 468 7.38 24.65 2.07
C LEU A 468 8.25 23.39 2.19
N LEU A 469 9.52 23.51 2.60
CA LEU A 469 10.42 22.37 2.88
C LEU A 469 9.86 21.48 4.00
N ALA A 470 9.43 22.06 5.12
CA ALA A 470 8.80 21.31 6.21
C ALA A 470 7.52 20.59 5.75
N THR A 471 6.78 21.17 4.81
CA THR A 471 5.60 20.55 4.21
C THR A 471 5.99 19.39 3.29
N ALA A 472 6.98 19.58 2.42
CA ALA A 472 7.50 18.52 1.57
C ALA A 472 8.01 17.34 2.39
N SER A 473 8.80 17.57 3.44
CA SER A 473 9.30 16.49 4.32
C SER A 473 8.18 15.69 5.01
N ARG A 474 7.06 16.34 5.39
CA ARG A 474 5.89 15.64 5.93
C ARG A 474 5.20 14.78 4.88
N ILE A 475 5.04 15.31 3.66
CA ILE A 475 4.48 14.57 2.53
C ILE A 475 5.36 13.36 2.19
N GLU A 476 6.68 13.55 2.14
CA GLU A 476 7.66 12.49 1.89
C GLU A 476 7.61 11.42 2.98
N ALA A 477 7.54 11.79 4.26
CA ALA A 477 7.42 10.83 5.36
C ALA A 477 6.18 9.94 5.22
N ASP A 478 5.02 10.53 4.94
CA ASP A 478 3.78 9.79 4.72
C ASP A 478 3.84 8.93 3.44
N LEU A 479 4.45 9.46 2.38
CA LEU A 479 4.66 8.74 1.11
C LEU A 479 5.59 7.53 1.31
N HIS A 480 6.68 7.67 2.06
CA HIS A 480 7.62 6.58 2.33
C HIS A 480 6.98 5.47 3.16
N ILE A 481 6.09 5.83 4.09
CA ILE A 481 5.30 4.87 4.86
C ILE A 481 4.28 4.18 3.93
N ALA A 482 3.57 4.92 3.09
CA ALA A 482 2.55 4.35 2.20
C ALA A 482 3.14 3.48 1.09
N GLY A 483 4.27 3.88 0.51
CA GLY A 483 4.92 3.24 -0.64
C GLY A 483 5.87 2.09 -0.32
N ARG A 484 6.01 1.67 0.95
CA ARG A 484 6.99 0.64 1.32
C ARG A 484 6.73 -0.73 0.71
N PHE A 485 5.46 -1.12 0.56
CA PHE A 485 5.04 -2.45 0.08
C PHE A 485 3.98 -2.38 -1.02
N ARG A 486 3.82 -1.20 -1.63
CA ARG A 486 2.91 -0.97 -2.74
C ARG A 486 3.42 0.22 -3.55
N GLU A 487 3.05 0.27 -4.81
CA GLU A 487 3.13 1.51 -5.57
C GLU A 487 2.04 2.49 -5.10
N VAL A 488 2.42 3.76 -4.97
CA VAL A 488 1.49 4.85 -4.66
C VAL A 488 1.11 5.51 -5.99
N PRO A 489 -0.14 5.38 -6.47
CA PRO A 489 -0.56 5.93 -7.74
C PRO A 489 -0.38 7.45 -7.77
N GLY A 490 0.14 7.93 -8.90
CA GLY A 490 0.41 9.35 -9.11
C GLY A 490 1.74 9.85 -8.52
N ALA A 491 2.58 8.95 -8.02
CA ALA A 491 4.01 9.17 -7.78
C ALA A 491 4.85 8.62 -8.95
#